data_AF-A0A814MK78-F1
#
_entry.id   AF-A0A814MK78-F1
#
_cell.length_a   1.000
_cell.length_b   1.000
_cell.length_c   1.000
_cell.angle_alpha   90.00
_cell.angle_beta   90.00
_cell.angle_gamma   90.00
#
_symmetry.space_group_name_H-M   'P 1'
#
loop_
_entity.id
_entity.type
_entity.pdbx_description
1 polymer ?
#
loop_
_entity_poly.entity_id
_entity_poly.type
_entity_poly.pdbx_seq_one_letter_code
_entity_poly.pdbx_strand_id
1 'polypeptide(L)'
;MHQQIICTFNCDIQSIDPALLRDGRLVMEYKFDKLNIENARRLCKHLNMEDYGNTIEKSISLAEIYAKKTTEKEILTMNDDSIAINQRILRDKIPQIENLLNLYS
;
A
#
# COMPACT_ATOMS: atom_id res chain seq x y z
N MET A 1 14.14 31.22 -1.52
CA MET A 1 13.96 29.84 -2.01
C MET A 1 12.94 29.18 -1.09
N HIS A 2 11.80 28.71 -1.60
CA HIS A 2 10.74 28.07 -0.79
C HIS A 2 10.73 26.58 -1.13
N GLN A 3 11.31 25.75 -0.25
CA GLN A 3 11.37 24.30 -0.42
C GLN A 3 10.39 23.65 0.53
N GLN A 4 9.51 22.80 0.01
CA GLN A 4 8.63 21.93 0.78
C GLN A 4 9.18 20.51 0.74
N ILE A 5 9.13 19.82 1.87
CA ILE A 5 9.61 18.44 2.01
C ILE A 5 8.43 17.59 2.48
N ILE A 6 8.20 16.48 1.78
CA ILE A 6 7.27 15.43 2.19
C ILE A 6 8.11 14.21 2.53
N CYS A 7 7.89 13.65 3.72
CA CYS A 7 8.57 12.44 4.18
C CYS A 7 7.54 11.48 4.78
N THR A 8 7.83 10.18 4.68
CA THR A 8 6.98 9.11 5.20
C THR A 8 7.77 8.27 6.18
N PHE A 9 7.16 7.91 7.30
CA PHE A 9 7.78 7.08 8.33
C PHE A 9 6.91 5.84 8.56
N ASN A 10 7.54 4.67 8.58
CA ASN A 10 6.88 3.42 8.95
C ASN A 10 7.26 3.04 10.40
N CYS A 11 7.18 4.01 11.30
CA CYS A 11 7.46 3.83 12.71
C CYS A 11 6.52 4.72 13.53
N ASP A 12 6.50 4.51 14.84
CA ASP A 12 5.78 5.38 15.76
C ASP A 12 6.41 6.79 15.76
N ILE A 13 5.58 7.83 15.87
CA ILE A 13 6.03 9.23 15.91
C ILE A 13 7.04 9.48 17.04
N GLN A 14 6.93 8.76 18.16
CA GLN A 14 7.87 8.86 19.29
C GLN A 14 9.26 8.33 18.96
N SER A 15 9.40 7.52 17.91
CA SER A 15 10.69 7.00 17.43
C SER A 15 11.39 7.96 16.46
N ILE A 16 10.72 9.04 16.04
CA ILE A 16 11.29 10.06 15.15
C ILE A 16 12.11 11.05 15.99
N ASP A 17 13.20 11.58 15.43
CA ASP A 17 13.97 12.65 16.05
C ASP A 17 13.03 13.84 16.40
N PRO A 18 12.89 14.20 17.69
CA PRO A 18 12.04 15.30 18.13
C PRO A 18 12.40 16.64 17.48
N ALA A 19 13.61 16.78 16.94
CA ALA A 19 14.01 17.97 16.19
C ALA A 19 13.18 18.21 14.93
N LEU A 20 12.66 17.16 14.30
CA LEU A 20 11.79 17.28 13.13
C LEU A 20 10.38 17.74 13.52
N LEU A 21 9.92 17.41 14.73
CA LEU A 21 8.57 17.70 15.23
C LEU A 21 8.40 19.13 15.76
N ARG A 22 9.49 19.91 15.85
CA ARG A 22 9.44 21.28 16.37
C ARG A 22 8.62 22.20 15.46
N ASP A 23 7.94 23.14 16.09
CA ASP A 23 7.21 24.21 15.41
C ASP A 23 8.12 24.93 14.40
N GLY A 24 7.61 25.12 13.19
CA GLY A 24 8.35 25.70 12.06
C GLY A 24 9.15 24.70 11.22
N ARG A 25 9.31 23.43 11.66
CA ARG A 25 9.88 22.34 10.85
C ARG A 25 8.80 21.37 10.38
N LEU A 26 7.92 20.93 11.28
CA LEU A 26 6.74 20.14 10.94
C LEU A 26 5.53 21.07 10.85
N VAL A 27 5.02 21.25 9.65
CA VAL A 27 3.82 22.09 9.41
C VAL A 27 2.55 21.24 9.39
N MET A 28 2.66 19.98 9.01
CA MET A 28 1.53 19.05 8.92
C MET A 28 2.00 17.63 9.20
N GLU A 29 1.22 16.92 10.01
CA GLU A 29 1.34 15.49 10.23
C GLU A 29 0.11 14.79 9.66
N TYR A 30 0.31 13.63 9.05
CA TYR A 30 -0.77 12.74 8.65
C TYR A 30 -0.43 11.29 8.99
N LYS A 31 -1.34 10.64 9.72
CA LYS A 31 -1.24 9.22 10.05
C LYS A 31 -2.15 8.40 9.14
N PHE A 32 -1.55 7.43 8.46
CA PHE A 32 -2.29 6.45 7.67
C PHE A 32 -2.84 5.36 8.59
N ASP A 33 -4.09 5.53 9.03
CA ASP A 33 -4.82 4.52 9.79
C ASP A 33 -5.70 3.64 8.88
N LYS A 34 -6.37 2.65 9.49
CA LYS A 34 -7.38 1.84 8.79
C LYS A 34 -8.45 2.74 8.18
N LEU A 35 -8.86 2.41 6.97
CA LEU A 35 -9.99 3.07 6.33
C LEU A 35 -11.26 2.77 7.15
N ASN A 36 -12.06 3.81 7.36
CA ASN A 36 -13.43 3.61 7.81
C ASN A 36 -14.24 2.85 6.75
N ILE A 37 -15.42 2.35 7.16
CA ILE A 37 -16.26 1.49 6.32
C ILE A 37 -16.60 2.17 4.98
N GLU A 38 -16.93 3.45 4.99
CA GLU A 38 -17.32 4.20 3.79
C GLU A 38 -16.16 4.34 2.80
N ASN A 39 -14.98 4.76 3.28
CA ASN A 39 -13.79 4.89 2.45
C ASN A 39 -13.29 3.54 1.93
N ALA A 40 -13.41 2.49 2.74
CA ALA A 40 -13.06 1.13 2.34
C ALA A 40 -13.99 0.63 1.23
N ARG A 41 -15.31 0.83 1.37
CA ARG A 41 -16.31 0.51 0.33
C ARG A 41 -16.07 1.31 -0.95
N ARG A 42 -15.81 2.61 -0.82
CA ARG A 42 -15.48 3.48 -1.96
C ARG A 42 -14.23 3.00 -2.70
N LEU A 43 -13.20 2.58 -1.97
CA LEU A 43 -12.01 2.00 -2.57
C LEU A 43 -12.32 0.67 -3.26
N CYS A 44 -13.07 -0.23 -2.62
CA CYS A 44 -13.46 -1.51 -3.23
C CYS A 44 -14.25 -1.29 -4.53
N LYS A 45 -15.19 -0.34 -4.53
CA LYS A 45 -15.91 0.09 -5.74
C LYS A 45 -14.96 0.58 -6.83
N HIS A 46 -14.00 1.44 -6.49
CA HIS A 46 -12.99 1.91 -7.44
C HIS A 46 -12.10 0.78 -7.99
N LEU A 47 -11.93 -0.30 -7.22
CA LEU A 47 -11.15 -1.47 -7.61
C LEU A 47 -11.98 -2.56 -8.30
N ASN A 48 -13.27 -2.31 -8.59
CA ASN A 48 -14.23 -3.28 -9.13
C ASN A 48 -14.44 -4.51 -8.23
N MET A 49 -14.39 -4.32 -6.91
CA MET A 49 -14.61 -5.33 -5.88
C MET A 49 -15.85 -5.00 -5.02
N GLU A 50 -16.94 -4.56 -5.65
CA GLU A 50 -18.15 -4.11 -4.94
C GLU A 50 -18.73 -5.22 -4.03
N ASP A 51 -18.69 -6.47 -4.48
CA ASP A 51 -19.15 -7.63 -3.70
C ASP A 51 -18.41 -7.75 -2.37
N TYR A 52 -17.08 -7.64 -2.40
CA TYR A 52 -16.27 -7.65 -1.19
C TYR A 52 -16.50 -6.38 -0.36
N GLY A 53 -16.59 -5.21 -0.99
CA GLY A 53 -16.88 -3.95 -0.33
C GLY A 53 -18.15 -3.99 0.53
N ASN A 54 -19.20 -4.61 0.01
CA ASN A 54 -20.49 -4.75 0.72
C ASN A 54 -20.40 -5.59 2.00
N THR A 55 -19.40 -6.49 2.11
CA THR A 55 -19.16 -7.31 3.32
C THR A 55 -18.36 -6.59 4.40
N ILE A 56 -17.84 -5.39 4.13
CA ILE A 56 -17.02 -4.65 5.10
C ILE A 56 -17.93 -4.06 6.17
N GLU A 57 -17.80 -4.55 7.41
CA GLU A 57 -18.57 -4.09 8.58
C GLU A 57 -17.70 -3.41 9.64
N LYS A 58 -16.38 -3.34 9.42
CA LYS A 58 -15.41 -2.72 10.34
C LYS A 58 -14.30 -2.01 9.59
N SER A 59 -13.59 -1.13 10.29
CA SER A 59 -12.42 -0.46 9.73
C SER A 59 -11.35 -1.47 9.30
N ILE A 60 -10.80 -1.28 8.10
CA ILE A 60 -9.90 -2.23 7.44
C ILE A 60 -8.70 -1.49 6.83
N SER A 61 -7.54 -2.14 6.79
CA SER A 61 -6.34 -1.56 6.20
C SER A 61 -6.34 -1.63 4.67
N LEU A 62 -5.58 -0.74 4.03
CA LEU A 62 -5.31 -0.81 2.60
C LEU A 62 -4.67 -2.16 2.22
N ALA A 63 -3.75 -2.65 3.04
CA ALA A 63 -3.05 -3.91 2.81
C ALA A 63 -4.02 -5.10 2.71
N GLU A 64 -5.00 -5.19 3.60
CA GLU A 64 -6.02 -6.26 3.57
C GLU A 64 -6.86 -6.21 2.28
N ILE A 65 -7.28 -5.02 1.83
CA ILE A 65 -8.05 -4.85 0.58
C ILE A 65 -7.23 -5.30 -0.64
N TYR A 66 -5.97 -4.86 -0.74
CA TYR A 66 -5.10 -5.21 -1.88
C TYR A 66 -4.64 -6.66 -1.86
N ALA A 67 -4.48 -7.27 -0.69
CA ALA A 67 -4.24 -8.70 -0.56
C ALA A 67 -5.39 -9.50 -1.18
N LYS A 68 -6.64 -9.17 -0.83
CA LYS A 68 -7.84 -9.82 -1.39
C LYS A 68 -7.92 -9.67 -2.91
N LYS A 69 -7.67 -8.47 -3.44
CA LYS A 69 -7.64 -8.19 -4.88
C LYS A 69 -6.62 -9.06 -5.63
N THR A 70 -5.45 -9.24 -5.03
CA THR A 70 -4.35 -10.01 -5.64
C THR A 70 -4.73 -11.48 -5.75
N THR A 71 -5.32 -12.05 -4.69
CA THR A 71 -5.82 -13.43 -4.70
C THR A 71 -6.92 -13.65 -5.75
N GLU A 72 -7.86 -12.72 -5.93
CA GLU A 72 -8.89 -12.84 -6.98
C GLU A 72 -8.27 -12.85 -8.39
N LYS A 73 -7.26 -12.00 -8.62
CA LYS A 73 -6.52 -11.99 -9.89
C LYS A 73 -5.77 -13.30 -10.14
N GLU A 74 -5.14 -13.86 -9.11
CA GLU A 74 -4.44 -15.15 -9.20
C GLU A 74 -5.42 -16.28 -9.55
N ILE A 75 -6.59 -16.34 -8.90
CA ILE A 75 -7.63 -17.34 -9.20
C ILE A 75 -8.12 -17.23 -10.64
N LEU A 76 -8.35 -16.01 -11.14
CA LEU A 76 -8.74 -15.78 -12.53
C LEU A 76 -7.67 -16.26 -13.52
N THR A 77 -6.38 -16.04 -13.23
CA THR A 77 -5.30 -16.51 -14.10
C THR A 77 -5.15 -18.04 -14.11
N MET A 78 -5.36 -18.70 -12.96
CA MET A 78 -5.23 -20.16 -12.84
C MET A 78 -6.35 -20.92 -13.58
N ASN A 79 -7.49 -20.29 -13.84
CA ASN A 79 -8.61 -20.91 -14.57
C ASN A 79 -8.43 -20.87 -16.11
N ASP A 80 -7.55 -20.01 -16.63
CA ASP A 80 -7.18 -19.94 -18.05
C ASP A 80 -5.90 -20.75 -18.38
N ASP A 81 -5.23 -21.31 -17.37
CA ASP A 81 -3.93 -21.99 -17.49
C ASP A 81 -3.99 -23.43 -18.03
N SER A 82 -4.98 -23.74 -18.88
CA SER A 82 -4.76 -24.77 -19.90
C SER A 82 -3.69 -24.35 -20.92
N ILE A 83 -3.28 -23.07 -20.98
CA ILE A 83 -2.25 -22.59 -21.92
C ILE A 83 -1.32 -21.51 -21.29
N ALA A 84 -0.26 -21.97 -20.62
CA ALA A 84 1.08 -21.34 -20.57
C ALA A 84 1.38 -20.10 -19.68
N ILE A 85 1.47 -20.20 -18.33
CA ILE A 85 2.11 -19.11 -17.52
C ILE A 85 3.04 -19.62 -16.37
N ASN A 86 3.53 -20.86 -16.39
CA ASN A 86 4.55 -21.29 -15.41
C ASN A 86 5.96 -20.68 -15.61
N GLN A 87 6.14 -19.69 -16.49
CA GLN A 87 7.43 -19.02 -16.74
C GLN A 87 7.51 -17.55 -16.29
N ARG A 88 6.43 -16.93 -15.79
CA ARG A 88 6.41 -15.49 -15.48
C ARG A 88 6.55 -15.17 -13.98
N ILE A 89 6.22 -16.10 -13.09
CA ILE A 89 6.18 -15.90 -11.63
C ILE A 89 7.58 -15.81 -10.99
N LEU A 90 8.64 -16.30 -11.65
CA LEU A 90 10.00 -16.24 -11.12
C LEU A 90 10.85 -15.07 -11.63
N ARG A 91 10.40 -14.32 -12.65
CA ARG A 91 11.22 -13.24 -13.26
C ARG A 91 10.90 -11.84 -12.74
N ASP A 92 9.67 -11.60 -12.26
CA ASP A 92 9.25 -10.27 -11.78
C ASP A 92 9.42 -10.08 -10.25
N LYS A 93 9.79 -11.14 -9.51
CA LYS A 93 10.22 -11.00 -8.11
C LYS A 93 11.68 -10.57 -8.06
N ILE A 94 11.84 -9.24 -7.90
CA ILE A 94 13.03 -8.48 -7.48
C ILE A 94 13.95 -8.00 -8.62
N PRO A 95 13.59 -6.90 -9.32
CA PRO A 95 14.58 -6.02 -9.96
C PRO A 95 14.81 -4.69 -9.22
N GLN A 96 14.13 -4.43 -8.09
CA GLN A 96 14.12 -3.09 -7.46
C GLN A 96 14.88 -2.99 -6.13
N ILE A 97 15.36 -4.09 -5.53
CA ILE A 97 16.07 -4.04 -4.24
C ILE A 97 17.55 -3.63 -4.41
N GLU A 98 18.21 -4.02 -5.51
CA GLU A 98 19.60 -3.62 -5.76
C GLU A 98 19.77 -2.10 -5.94
N ASN A 99 18.73 -1.42 -6.45
CA ASN A 99 18.77 0.02 -6.67
C ASN A 99 18.57 0.85 -5.38
N LEU A 100 18.08 0.23 -4.29
CA LEU A 100 17.93 0.87 -2.98
C LEU A 100 19.23 0.80 -2.16
N LEU A 101 20.01 -0.29 -2.28
CA LEU A 101 21.30 -0.43 -1.58
C LEU A 101 22.38 0.52 -2.11
N ASN A 102 22.37 0.83 -3.41
CA ASN A 102 23.27 1.81 -4.03
C ASN A 102 22.90 3.28 -3.73
N LEU A 103 21.75 3.53 -3.10
CA LEU A 103 21.33 4.88 -2.70
C LEU A 103 21.79 5.25 -1.27
N TYR A 104 22.24 4.26 -0.49
CA TYR A 104 22.68 4.40 0.90
C TYR A 104 24.17 4.03 1.11
N SER A 105 24.94 3.88 0.03
CA SER A 105 26.40 3.67 0.08
C SER A 105 27.16 4.94 -0.31
#